data_AF-A0A2H0LKR2-F1
#
_entry.id   AF-A0A2H0LKR2-F1
#
_cell.length_a   1.000
_cell.length_b   1.000
_cell.length_c   1.000
_cell.angle_alpha   90.00
_cell.angle_beta   90.00
_cell.angle_gamma   90.00
#
_symmetry.space_group_name_H-M   'P 1'
#
loop_
_entity.id
_entity.type
_entity.pdbx_description
1 polymer ?
#
loop_
_entity_poly.entity_id
_entity_poly.type
_entity_poly.pdbx_seq_one_letter_code
_entity_poly.pdbx_strand_id
1 'polypeptide(L)'
;MNEIKFLTLIQKSVKRTKLILFRPFHIRKWSSLLVIAFLAGALTGGGGGGHSVSKQDQSARQNDQANHQNQPIPVSRVTHDDTKQVETVSPHTTEATPDKALLSTTGLPAEPGASGRLPSQTTLLIAGFLLGIGLLVFFSWMSSRFRFIWIYAIAKNSTAIRVPFKQFFLEANSLFIVTLILLVFSFGLMMIPIGAVLMSVGGVKNFLDQIGHLPFSVWMNRFGSSVLIFMLIISSFSVLHIWIEDFVLPVMMARHSTFLPAWHAVLSLYRENRRVFWFYLFVKIGLNIITGMAIGFIMLAWFIVVLLLSAVVFGLPYYFLAVTLKVNWLFIAYAIAVGIPYFILLMASVLSIHLPFGMFYRCLSLYFMGTIEPQYQLLEIMPEEFYD
;
A
#
# COMPACT_ATOMS: atom_id res chain seq x y z
N MET A 1 18.97 -18.80 34.56
CA MET A 1 18.32 -18.21 33.37
C MET A 1 18.08 -19.34 32.39
N ASN A 2 16.85 -19.85 32.25
CA ASN A 2 16.60 -20.99 31.39
C ASN A 2 16.92 -20.61 29.95
N GLU A 3 17.71 -21.43 29.25
CA GLU A 3 17.89 -21.25 27.80
C GLU A 3 16.53 -21.43 27.13
N ILE A 4 16.00 -20.33 26.59
CA ILE A 4 14.78 -20.39 25.79
C ILE A 4 15.14 -21.15 24.52
N LYS A 5 14.73 -22.42 24.45
CA LYS A 5 14.93 -23.27 23.28
C LYS A 5 14.02 -22.76 22.16
N PHE A 6 14.50 -21.76 21.41
CA PHE A 6 13.75 -21.14 20.31
C PHE A 6 13.27 -22.17 19.26
N LEU A 7 14.03 -23.24 19.04
CA LEU A 7 13.62 -24.37 18.21
C LEU A 7 12.32 -25.02 18.74
N THR A 8 12.20 -25.21 20.05
CA THR A 8 10.97 -25.74 20.70
C THR A 8 9.81 -24.75 20.57
N LEU A 9 10.05 -23.44 20.67
CA LEU A 9 9.01 -22.42 20.43
C LEU A 9 8.50 -22.47 18.98
N ILE A 10 9.42 -22.59 18.00
CA ILE A 10 9.08 -22.74 16.57
C ILE A 10 8.28 -24.03 16.36
N GLN A 11 8.73 -25.17 16.89
CA GLN A 11 8.03 -26.46 16.78
C GLN A 11 6.62 -26.40 17.39
N LYS A 12 6.47 -25.85 18.61
CA LYS A 12 5.15 -25.63 19.26
C LYS A 12 4.25 -24.75 18.38
N SER A 13 4.79 -23.69 17.79
CA SER A 13 4.07 -22.77 16.91
C SER A 13 3.59 -23.44 15.61
N VAL A 14 4.44 -24.26 14.98
CA VAL A 14 4.06 -25.07 13.80
C VAL A 14 2.99 -26.10 14.17
N LYS A 15 3.18 -26.85 15.27
CA LYS A 15 2.19 -27.85 15.75
C LYS A 15 0.83 -27.18 16.02
N ARG A 16 0.78 -26.05 16.73
CA ARG A 16 -0.46 -25.30 17.03
C ARG A 16 -1.11 -24.72 15.77
N THR A 17 -0.33 -24.22 14.82
CA THR A 17 -0.82 -23.75 13.51
C THR A 17 -1.48 -24.90 12.74
N LYS A 18 -0.81 -26.05 12.66
CA LYS A 18 -1.31 -27.25 11.99
C LYS A 18 -2.59 -27.78 12.64
N LEU A 19 -2.67 -27.73 13.97
CA LEU A 19 -3.87 -28.06 14.74
C LEU A 19 -5.05 -27.15 14.33
N ILE A 20 -4.90 -25.82 14.46
CA ILE A 20 -6.02 -24.89 14.27
C ILE A 20 -6.55 -24.88 12.82
N LEU A 21 -5.66 -24.98 11.82
CA LEU A 21 -6.03 -24.95 10.40
C LEU A 21 -6.50 -26.31 9.85
N PHE A 22 -5.84 -27.41 10.21
CA PHE A 22 -5.96 -28.68 9.50
C PHE A 22 -6.50 -29.84 10.36
N ARG A 23 -6.68 -29.69 11.69
CA ARG A 23 -7.18 -30.76 12.57
C ARG A 23 -8.23 -30.27 13.59
N PRO A 24 -9.54 -30.49 13.35
CA PRO A 24 -10.17 -30.96 12.11
C PRO A 24 -10.26 -29.85 11.04
N PHE A 25 -10.12 -30.21 9.76
CA PHE A 25 -10.33 -29.29 8.65
C PHE A 25 -11.84 -29.08 8.40
N HIS A 26 -12.33 -27.87 8.70
CA HIS A 26 -13.68 -27.45 8.39
C HIS A 26 -13.66 -26.18 7.55
N ILE A 27 -14.10 -26.27 6.29
CA ILE A 27 -14.04 -25.14 5.33
C ILE A 27 -14.73 -23.87 5.87
N ARG A 28 -15.86 -24.01 6.59
CA ARG A 28 -16.58 -22.88 7.22
C ARG A 28 -15.77 -22.19 8.33
N LYS A 29 -15.03 -22.96 9.13
CA LYS A 29 -14.13 -22.41 10.16
C LYS A 29 -12.94 -21.72 9.50
N TRP A 30 -12.38 -22.37 8.49
CA TRP A 30 -11.19 -21.89 7.78
C TRP A 30 -11.46 -20.61 6.98
N SER A 31 -12.59 -20.50 6.28
CA SER A 31 -12.99 -19.26 5.60
C SER A 31 -13.30 -18.13 6.58
N SER A 32 -13.90 -18.46 7.74
CA SER A 32 -14.09 -17.49 8.83
C SER A 32 -12.75 -16.99 9.37
N LEU A 33 -11.76 -17.88 9.58
CA LEU A 33 -10.39 -17.50 9.97
C LEU A 33 -9.71 -16.63 8.90
N LEU A 34 -9.90 -16.93 7.61
CA LEU A 34 -9.36 -16.14 6.50
C LEU A 34 -9.92 -14.71 6.51
N VAL A 35 -11.23 -14.54 6.70
CA VAL A 35 -11.87 -13.22 6.83
C VAL A 35 -11.39 -12.48 8.08
N ILE A 36 -11.28 -13.17 9.22
CA ILE A 36 -10.77 -12.57 10.47
C ILE A 36 -9.31 -12.10 10.29
N ALA A 37 -8.46 -12.92 9.67
CA ALA A 37 -7.05 -12.62 9.42
C ALA A 37 -6.87 -11.47 8.42
N PHE A 38 -7.65 -11.46 7.34
CA PHE A 38 -7.67 -10.39 6.35
C PHE A 38 -8.05 -9.06 6.99
N LEU A 39 -9.18 -9.02 7.70
CA LEU A 39 -9.64 -7.81 8.39
C LEU A 39 -8.63 -7.36 9.47
N ALA A 40 -8.00 -8.29 10.20
CA ALA A 40 -6.95 -7.97 11.17
C ALA A 40 -5.66 -7.39 10.56
N GLY A 41 -5.50 -7.40 9.22
CA GLY A 41 -4.24 -7.07 8.54
C GLY A 41 -3.14 -8.14 8.70
N ALA A 42 -3.47 -9.30 9.27
CA ALA A 42 -2.52 -10.37 9.55
C ALA A 42 -2.01 -11.09 8.28
N LEU A 43 -2.69 -10.89 7.14
CA LEU A 43 -2.32 -11.47 5.84
C LEU A 43 -1.56 -10.50 4.93
N THR A 44 -1.51 -9.20 5.28
CA THR A 44 -0.85 -8.17 4.46
C THR A 44 0.59 -7.85 4.91
N GLY A 45 1.04 -8.42 6.04
CA GLY A 45 2.38 -8.18 6.62
C GLY A 45 3.50 -9.12 6.14
N GLY A 46 3.24 -9.97 5.15
CA GLY A 46 4.10 -11.07 4.72
C GLY A 46 5.01 -10.80 3.52
N GLY A 47 5.62 -9.63 3.40
CA GLY A 47 6.58 -9.34 2.32
C GLY A 47 6.83 -7.85 2.10
N GLY A 48 8.07 -7.41 2.31
CA GLY A 48 8.50 -6.07 1.90
C GLY A 48 8.89 -6.06 0.42
N GLY A 49 8.53 -5.00 -0.30
CA GLY A 49 8.90 -4.82 -1.71
C GLY A 49 8.27 -3.55 -2.28
N GLY A 50 9.10 -2.59 -2.72
CA GLY A 50 8.62 -1.34 -3.31
C GLY A 50 7.94 -1.57 -4.66
N HIS A 51 6.93 -0.76 -4.98
CA HIS A 51 6.34 -0.72 -6.32
C HIS A 51 7.29 -0.02 -7.30
N SER A 52 8.28 -0.75 -7.83
CA SER A 52 9.09 -0.32 -8.97
C SER A 52 8.55 -0.94 -10.25
N VAL A 53 7.62 -0.24 -10.90
CA VAL A 53 7.10 -0.60 -12.23
C VAL A 53 8.14 -0.26 -13.30
N SER A 54 9.04 -1.18 -13.62
CA SER A 54 9.88 -1.09 -14.81
C SER A 54 9.05 -1.44 -16.05
N LYS A 55 8.66 -0.43 -16.84
CA LYS A 55 7.91 -0.64 -18.08
C LYS A 55 8.74 -1.42 -19.11
N GLN A 56 8.30 -2.62 -19.41
CA GLN A 56 8.68 -3.39 -20.58
C GLN A 56 7.97 -2.82 -21.82
N ASP A 57 8.58 -1.82 -22.48
CA ASP A 57 8.07 -1.23 -23.74
C ASP A 57 9.21 -0.52 -24.52
N GLN A 58 10.27 -1.26 -24.88
CA GLN A 58 11.40 -0.73 -25.67
C GLN A 58 11.56 -1.35 -27.06
N SER A 59 10.77 -2.37 -27.42
CA SER A 59 10.94 -3.13 -28.66
C SER A 59 10.20 -2.58 -29.88
N ALA A 60 9.32 -1.57 -29.71
CA ALA A 60 8.43 -1.09 -30.77
C ALA A 60 8.87 0.22 -31.47
N ARG A 61 9.97 0.86 -31.04
CA ARG A 61 10.40 2.18 -31.59
C ARG A 61 11.75 2.15 -32.32
N GLN A 62 12.45 1.03 -32.33
CA GLN A 62 13.78 0.94 -32.94
C GLN A 62 13.73 0.72 -34.47
N ASN A 63 12.61 0.22 -35.01
CA ASN A 63 12.46 0.01 -36.46
C ASN A 63 12.16 1.30 -37.26
N ASP A 64 11.48 2.30 -36.67
CA ASP A 64 11.12 3.53 -37.40
C ASP A 64 12.32 4.47 -37.61
N GLN A 65 13.33 4.44 -36.73
CA GLN A 65 14.54 5.27 -36.87
C GLN A 65 15.56 4.71 -37.87
N ALA A 66 15.48 3.43 -38.24
CA ALA A 66 16.38 2.83 -39.21
C ALA A 66 16.09 3.25 -40.67
N ASN A 67 14.90 3.80 -40.95
CA ASN A 67 14.42 4.00 -42.32
C ASN A 67 14.48 5.46 -42.83
N HIS A 68 14.99 6.40 -42.02
CA HIS A 68 15.07 7.83 -42.38
C HIS A 68 16.48 8.35 -42.70
N GLN A 69 17.50 7.48 -42.72
CA GLN A 69 18.90 7.90 -42.89
C GLN A 69 19.49 7.57 -44.28
N ASN A 70 18.65 7.51 -45.32
CA ASN A 70 19.07 7.32 -46.72
C ASN A 70 18.25 8.21 -47.69
N GLN A 71 18.62 9.48 -47.84
CA GLN A 71 18.28 10.30 -49.01
C GLN A 71 19.49 11.18 -49.43
N PRO A 72 19.79 11.34 -50.73
CA PRO A 72 20.98 12.08 -51.18
C PRO A 72 20.75 13.59 -51.33
N ILE A 73 21.85 14.35 -51.25
CA ILE A 73 21.90 15.83 -51.32
C ILE A 73 21.91 16.31 -52.80
N PRO A 74 21.08 17.30 -53.19
CA PRO A 74 21.27 18.05 -54.44
C PRO A 74 22.10 19.34 -54.25
N VAL A 75 22.88 19.70 -55.27
CA VAL A 75 23.89 20.78 -55.27
C VAL A 75 23.29 22.14 -55.66
N SER A 76 23.63 23.20 -54.93
CA SER A 76 23.25 24.59 -55.25
C SER A 76 24.07 25.19 -56.41
N ARG A 77 23.42 25.95 -57.30
CA ARG A 77 24.04 26.64 -58.44
C ARG A 77 23.84 28.17 -58.33
N VAL A 78 24.86 28.92 -58.70
CA VAL A 78 24.95 30.40 -58.62
C VAL A 78 24.50 31.06 -59.92
N THR A 79 23.80 32.20 -59.85
CA THR A 79 23.92 33.34 -60.81
C THR A 79 23.28 34.64 -60.29
N HIS A 80 23.79 35.79 -60.79
CA HIS A 80 23.21 37.15 -60.74
C HIS A 80 21.88 37.24 -61.55
N ASP A 81 21.12 38.34 -61.73
CA ASP A 81 21.51 39.77 -61.74
C ASP A 81 20.33 40.79 -61.65
N ASP A 82 20.66 42.01 -61.23
CA ASP A 82 20.21 43.36 -61.64
C ASP A 82 18.74 43.90 -61.78
N THR A 83 18.55 45.09 -61.15
CA THR A 83 18.12 46.40 -61.76
C THR A 83 16.65 46.95 -61.73
N LYS A 84 16.50 48.16 -61.11
CA LYS A 84 15.53 49.30 -61.31
C LYS A 84 14.01 49.17 -60.98
N GLN A 85 13.21 50.24 -60.67
CA GLN A 85 13.39 51.62 -60.10
C GLN A 85 11.99 52.26 -59.81
N VAL A 86 11.95 53.49 -59.24
CA VAL A 86 10.80 54.46 -59.08
C VAL A 86 9.82 54.17 -57.89
N GLU A 87 9.64 54.96 -56.81
CA GLU A 87 9.15 56.37 -56.56
C GLU A 87 7.60 56.57 -56.64
N THR A 88 6.88 57.41 -55.86
CA THR A 88 7.17 58.43 -54.81
C THR A 88 5.96 58.62 -53.81
N VAL A 89 6.07 59.51 -52.81
CA VAL A 89 5.03 60.28 -52.05
C VAL A 89 4.59 59.84 -50.61
N SER A 90 4.63 60.83 -49.69
CA SER A 90 4.21 60.91 -48.27
C SER A 90 3.42 62.23 -48.05
N PRO A 91 3.17 62.77 -46.83
CA PRO A 91 2.46 62.27 -45.63
C PRO A 91 1.37 63.27 -45.11
N HIS A 92 0.63 62.93 -44.04
CA HIS A 92 0.02 63.87 -43.06
C HIS A 92 -0.29 63.13 -41.73
N THR A 93 -0.49 63.73 -40.55
CA THR A 93 0.25 64.68 -39.69
C THR A 93 -0.54 64.77 -38.36
N THR A 94 0.16 64.97 -37.23
CA THR A 94 -0.29 65.01 -35.82
C THR A 94 -1.20 66.19 -35.43
N GLU A 95 -2.06 66.04 -34.40
CA GLU A 95 -2.38 67.12 -33.42
C GLU A 95 -3.02 66.59 -32.10
N ALA A 96 -3.12 67.41 -31.03
CA ALA A 96 -3.28 66.93 -29.64
C ALA A 96 -4.02 67.85 -28.63
N THR A 97 -4.80 67.25 -27.70
CA THR A 97 -5.24 67.74 -26.33
C THR A 97 -6.08 69.06 -26.25
N PRO A 98 -6.68 69.49 -25.09
CA PRO A 98 -6.94 68.83 -23.78
C PRO A 98 -8.37 69.04 -23.15
N ASP A 99 -8.60 68.34 -22.04
CA ASP A 99 -9.43 68.64 -20.84
C ASP A 99 -10.86 69.22 -20.85
N LYS A 100 -11.75 68.51 -20.13
CA LYS A 100 -12.69 69.10 -19.14
C LYS A 100 -13.15 68.08 -18.10
N ALA A 101 -12.89 68.35 -16.82
CA ALA A 101 -13.45 67.61 -15.69
C ALA A 101 -14.76 68.27 -15.21
N LEU A 102 -15.72 67.46 -14.74
CA LEU A 102 -16.64 67.80 -13.65
C LEU A 102 -17.35 66.54 -13.12
N LEU A 103 -17.75 66.56 -11.84
CA LEU A 103 -18.14 65.38 -11.06
C LEU A 103 -19.55 64.86 -11.41
N SER A 104 -19.72 63.54 -11.29
CA SER A 104 -20.92 62.96 -10.66
C SER A 104 -20.57 61.66 -9.92
N THR A 105 -21.00 61.54 -8.66
CA THR A 105 -20.84 60.33 -7.85
C THR A 105 -22.18 59.62 -7.74
N THR A 106 -22.33 58.49 -8.43
CA THR A 106 -23.38 57.48 -8.16
C THR A 106 -23.12 56.25 -9.02
N GLY A 107 -23.21 55.05 -8.43
CA GLY A 107 -23.15 53.79 -9.18
C GLY A 107 -22.05 52.85 -8.73
N LEU A 108 -22.18 52.31 -7.51
CA LEU A 108 -21.68 50.97 -7.23
C LEU A 108 -22.50 49.97 -8.07
N PRO A 109 -21.91 49.20 -9.00
CA PRO A 109 -22.47 47.91 -9.33
C PRO A 109 -22.12 46.98 -8.16
N ALA A 110 -23.08 46.75 -7.27
CA ALA A 110 -22.97 45.65 -6.34
C ALA A 110 -22.97 44.35 -7.15
N GLU A 111 -21.80 43.71 -7.31
CA GLU A 111 -21.76 42.37 -7.91
C GLU A 111 -22.64 41.43 -7.08
N PRO A 112 -23.67 40.80 -7.68
CA PRO A 112 -24.57 39.93 -6.94
C PRO A 112 -23.84 38.65 -6.56
N GLY A 113 -23.35 38.62 -5.32
CA GLY A 113 -22.92 37.44 -4.57
C GLY A 113 -22.29 36.32 -5.40
N ALA A 114 -20.96 36.32 -5.47
CA ALA A 114 -20.15 35.17 -5.87
C ALA A 114 -20.33 34.01 -4.86
N SER A 115 -21.51 33.40 -4.88
CA SER A 115 -21.82 32.11 -4.27
C SER A 115 -21.01 31.07 -5.02
N GLY A 116 -19.79 30.84 -4.53
CA GLY A 116 -18.74 30.06 -5.17
C GLY A 116 -19.17 28.62 -5.41
N ARG A 117 -19.89 28.39 -6.51
CA ARG A 117 -20.26 27.08 -7.02
C ARG A 117 -18.98 26.47 -7.60
N LEU A 118 -18.19 25.85 -6.72
CA LEU A 118 -17.02 25.06 -7.05
C LEU A 118 -17.32 24.24 -8.31
N PRO A 119 -16.48 24.29 -9.36
CA PRO A 119 -16.75 23.57 -10.60
C PRO A 119 -17.00 22.10 -10.27
N SER A 120 -17.96 21.48 -10.95
CA SER A 120 -18.47 20.14 -10.60
C SER A 120 -17.36 19.10 -10.43
N GLN A 121 -16.29 19.22 -11.22
CA GLN A 121 -15.09 18.40 -11.15
C GLN A 121 -14.31 18.56 -9.83
N THR A 122 -14.08 19.78 -9.32
CA THR A 122 -13.34 19.96 -8.04
C THR A 122 -14.18 19.53 -6.85
N THR A 123 -15.50 19.74 -6.90
CA THR A 123 -16.44 19.22 -5.89
C THR A 123 -16.39 17.70 -5.83
N LEU A 124 -16.39 17.01 -6.97
CA LEU A 124 -16.26 15.54 -7.05
C LEU A 124 -14.90 15.04 -6.53
N LEU A 125 -13.80 15.74 -6.82
CA LEU A 125 -12.47 15.39 -6.30
C LEU A 125 -12.38 15.52 -4.78
N ILE A 126 -12.92 16.61 -4.21
CA ILE A 126 -12.96 16.82 -2.76
C ILE A 126 -13.85 15.76 -2.09
N ALA A 127 -15.02 15.47 -2.65
CA ALA A 127 -15.92 14.42 -2.14
C ALA A 127 -15.26 13.03 -2.20
N GLY A 128 -14.58 12.70 -3.30
CA GLY A 128 -13.83 11.44 -3.45
C GLY A 128 -12.65 11.32 -2.47
N PHE A 129 -11.93 12.41 -2.22
CA PHE A 129 -10.83 12.46 -1.25
C PHE A 129 -11.35 12.28 0.19
N LEU A 130 -12.43 12.98 0.57
CA LEU A 130 -13.06 12.83 1.88
C LEU A 130 -13.63 11.41 2.09
N LEU A 131 -14.24 10.82 1.04
CA LEU A 131 -14.68 9.43 1.07
C LEU A 131 -13.50 8.46 1.23
N GLY A 132 -12.40 8.71 0.52
CA GLY A 132 -11.16 7.93 0.63
C GLY A 132 -10.57 7.96 2.04
N ILE A 133 -10.50 9.14 2.68
CA ILE A 133 -10.10 9.28 4.08
C ILE A 133 -11.08 8.55 5.01
N GLY A 134 -12.39 8.72 4.80
CA GLY A 134 -13.42 8.05 5.61
C GLY A 134 -13.29 6.52 5.56
N LEU A 135 -13.08 5.96 4.36
CA LEU A 135 -12.83 4.53 4.17
C LEU A 135 -11.51 4.09 4.82
N LEU A 136 -10.42 4.84 4.64
CA LEU A 136 -9.12 4.53 5.25
C LEU A 136 -9.21 4.51 6.80
N VAL A 137 -9.90 5.47 7.40
CA VAL A 137 -10.14 5.54 8.84
C VAL A 137 -11.03 4.38 9.30
N PHE A 138 -12.12 4.09 8.57
CA PHE A 138 -13.01 2.96 8.85
C PHE A 138 -12.30 1.61 8.79
N PHE A 139 -11.51 1.35 7.74
CA PHE A 139 -10.74 0.10 7.61
C PHE A 139 -9.62 0.01 8.66
N SER A 140 -8.97 1.11 9.03
CA SER A 140 -7.96 1.14 10.12
C SER A 140 -8.59 0.83 11.49
N TRP A 141 -9.78 1.38 11.76
CA TRP A 141 -10.56 1.06 12.96
C TRP A 141 -11.00 -0.42 12.98
N MET A 142 -11.53 -0.91 11.86
CA MET A 142 -11.93 -2.31 11.71
C MET A 142 -10.73 -3.25 11.89
N SER A 143 -9.56 -2.90 11.35
CA SER A 143 -8.34 -3.71 11.51
C SER A 143 -7.89 -3.78 12.97
N SER A 144 -7.90 -2.64 13.66
CA SER A 144 -7.59 -2.55 15.08
C SER A 144 -8.50 -3.45 15.93
N ARG A 145 -9.80 -3.54 15.59
CA ARG A 145 -10.77 -4.48 16.21
C ARG A 145 -10.42 -5.94 15.93
N PHE A 146 -10.23 -6.28 14.66
CA PHE A 146 -10.06 -7.67 14.23
C PHE A 146 -8.73 -8.30 14.71
N ARG A 147 -7.70 -7.50 14.99
CA ARG A 147 -6.45 -7.96 15.65
C ARG A 147 -6.68 -8.71 16.97
N PHE A 148 -7.66 -8.29 17.78
CA PHE A 148 -8.02 -9.01 19.02
C PHE A 148 -8.82 -10.29 18.72
N ILE A 149 -9.76 -10.22 17.78
CA ILE A 149 -10.57 -11.37 17.36
C ILE A 149 -9.67 -12.48 16.79
N TRP A 150 -8.62 -12.10 16.06
CA TRP A 150 -7.59 -12.99 15.55
C TRP A 150 -6.86 -13.74 16.67
N ILE A 151 -6.37 -13.04 17.69
CA ILE A 151 -5.71 -13.66 18.84
C ILE A 151 -6.68 -14.55 19.60
N TYR A 152 -7.90 -14.09 19.84
CA TYR A 152 -8.94 -14.88 20.52
C TYR A 152 -9.23 -16.19 19.77
N ALA A 153 -9.31 -16.14 18.44
CA ALA A 153 -9.55 -17.31 17.60
C ALA A 153 -8.38 -18.31 17.62
N ILE A 154 -7.14 -17.83 17.79
CA ILE A 154 -5.94 -18.68 17.93
C ILE A 154 -5.83 -19.26 19.34
N ALA A 155 -6.05 -18.43 20.36
CA ALA A 155 -6.01 -18.79 21.77
C ALA A 155 -7.03 -19.90 22.07
N LYS A 156 -8.31 -19.64 21.79
CA LYS A 156 -9.44 -20.53 22.12
C LYS A 156 -9.91 -21.42 20.96
N ASN A 157 -9.17 -21.48 19.85
CA ASN A 157 -9.50 -22.30 18.67
C ASN A 157 -10.92 -22.04 18.08
N SER A 158 -11.48 -20.83 18.30
CA SER A 158 -12.91 -20.53 18.12
C SER A 158 -13.14 -19.33 17.21
N THR A 159 -13.97 -19.48 16.17
CA THR A 159 -14.31 -18.41 15.21
C THR A 159 -15.44 -17.50 15.69
N ALA A 160 -15.68 -17.40 17.00
CA ALA A 160 -16.68 -16.52 17.57
C ALA A 160 -16.26 -15.05 17.44
N ILE A 161 -16.89 -14.29 16.53
CA ILE A 161 -16.58 -12.87 16.28
C ILE A 161 -17.24 -11.96 17.34
N ARG A 162 -18.53 -12.19 17.65
CA ARG A 162 -19.35 -11.29 18.49
C ARG A 162 -18.86 -11.13 19.92
N VAL A 163 -18.27 -12.18 20.49
CA VAL A 163 -17.77 -12.20 21.89
C VAL A 163 -16.54 -11.29 22.04
N PRO A 164 -15.39 -11.55 21.38
CA PRO A 164 -14.21 -10.68 21.48
C PRO A 164 -14.46 -9.27 20.94
N PHE A 165 -15.32 -9.08 19.93
CA PHE A 165 -15.68 -7.74 19.44
C PHE A 165 -16.30 -6.86 20.54
N LYS A 166 -17.15 -7.45 21.41
CA LYS A 166 -17.73 -6.75 22.57
C LYS A 166 -16.78 -6.69 23.75
N GLN A 167 -15.99 -7.75 24.00
CA GLN A 167 -15.14 -7.85 25.18
C GLN A 167 -13.98 -6.85 25.13
N PHE A 168 -13.28 -6.75 24.00
CA PHE A 168 -12.07 -5.92 23.85
C PHE A 168 -12.36 -4.53 23.24
N PHE A 169 -13.54 -3.97 23.56
CA PHE A 169 -14.03 -2.79 22.85
C PHE A 169 -13.31 -1.48 23.25
N LEU A 170 -12.75 -1.41 24.46
CA LEU A 170 -11.98 -0.25 24.93
C LEU A 170 -10.53 -0.35 24.45
N GLU A 171 -9.96 -1.54 24.56
CA GLU A 171 -8.59 -1.88 24.22
C GLU A 171 -8.31 -1.66 22.72
N ALA A 172 -9.19 -2.15 21.83
CA ALA A 172 -9.03 -1.90 20.39
C ALA A 172 -9.31 -0.44 19.96
N ASN A 173 -10.10 0.33 20.72
CA ASN A 173 -10.24 1.78 20.45
C ASN A 173 -8.94 2.52 20.81
N SER A 174 -8.30 2.15 21.92
CA SER A 174 -7.00 2.72 22.32
C SER A 174 -5.91 2.40 21.29
N LEU A 175 -5.84 1.15 20.80
CA LEU A 175 -4.89 0.76 19.75
C LEU A 175 -5.20 1.42 18.39
N PHE A 176 -6.48 1.61 18.04
CA PHE A 176 -6.87 2.35 16.84
C PHE A 176 -6.34 3.79 16.87
N ILE A 177 -6.54 4.53 17.97
CA ILE A 177 -6.08 5.92 18.10
C ILE A 177 -4.56 5.99 17.92
N VAL A 178 -3.80 5.08 18.55
CA VAL A 178 -2.34 5.04 18.38
C VAL A 178 -1.93 4.68 16.95
N THR A 179 -2.62 3.73 16.31
CA THR A 179 -2.37 3.35 14.91
C THR A 179 -2.67 4.51 13.96
N LEU A 180 -3.72 5.30 14.22
CA LEU A 180 -4.07 6.49 13.44
C LEU A 180 -3.05 7.62 13.63
N ILE A 181 -2.59 7.88 14.86
CA ILE A 181 -1.53 8.84 15.16
C ILE A 181 -0.23 8.45 14.44
N LEU A 182 0.15 7.17 14.50
CA LEU A 182 1.33 6.65 13.80
C LEU A 182 1.20 6.76 12.28
N LEU A 183 0.01 6.52 11.73
CA LEU A 183 -0.25 6.68 10.29
C LEU A 183 -0.11 8.14 9.85
N VAL A 184 -0.72 9.09 10.57
CA VAL A 184 -0.65 10.53 10.27
C VAL A 184 0.77 11.04 10.44
N PHE A 185 1.47 10.64 11.51
CA PHE A 185 2.86 11.03 11.76
C PHE A 185 3.82 10.44 10.72
N SER A 186 3.63 9.17 10.33
CA SER A 186 4.39 8.53 9.25
C SER A 186 4.18 9.24 7.91
N PHE A 187 2.92 9.46 7.51
CA PHE A 187 2.60 10.18 6.28
C PHE A 187 3.19 11.59 6.27
N GLY A 188 3.03 12.35 7.36
CA GLY A 188 3.62 13.68 7.51
C GLY A 188 5.15 13.67 7.38
N LEU A 189 5.83 12.69 7.99
CA LEU A 189 7.28 12.56 7.91
C LEU A 189 7.75 12.15 6.49
N MET A 190 6.98 11.35 5.76
CA MET A 190 7.24 11.03 4.34
C MET A 190 7.08 12.23 3.40
N MET A 191 6.20 13.18 3.73
CA MET A 191 6.03 14.39 2.91
C MET A 191 7.24 15.32 2.97
N ILE A 192 8.12 15.20 3.96
CA ILE A 192 9.34 16.03 4.08
C ILE A 192 10.35 15.78 2.94
N PRO A 193 10.87 14.55 2.71
CA PRO A 193 11.78 14.29 1.58
C PRO A 193 11.11 14.55 0.22
N ILE A 194 9.81 14.25 0.09
CA ILE A 194 9.05 14.56 -1.14
C ILE A 194 8.99 16.08 -1.37
N GLY A 195 8.70 16.87 -0.34
CA GLY A 195 8.66 18.33 -0.41
C GLY A 195 10.02 18.94 -0.73
N ALA A 196 11.09 18.47 -0.10
CA ALA A 196 12.47 18.89 -0.37
C ALA A 196 12.87 18.62 -1.83
N VAL A 197 12.52 17.45 -2.35
CA VAL A 197 12.69 17.08 -3.76
C VAL A 197 11.93 18.04 -4.69
N LEU A 198 10.65 18.29 -4.42
CA LEU A 198 9.82 19.18 -5.23
C LEU A 198 10.35 20.62 -5.22
N MET A 199 10.83 21.11 -4.07
CA MET A 199 11.49 22.42 -3.98
C MET A 199 12.78 22.48 -4.80
N SER A 200 13.62 21.43 -4.77
CA SER A 200 14.86 21.37 -5.54
C SER A 200 14.66 21.42 -7.07
N VAL A 201 13.46 21.10 -7.56
CA VAL A 201 13.14 21.08 -9.00
C VAL A 201 12.24 22.27 -9.41
N GLY A 202 11.83 23.11 -8.45
CA GLY A 202 10.96 24.26 -8.71
C GLY A 202 9.47 23.90 -8.87
N GLY A 203 9.04 22.77 -8.27
CA GLY A 203 7.64 22.38 -8.17
C GLY A 203 7.24 21.16 -9.00
N VAL A 204 5.98 20.74 -8.83
CA VAL A 204 5.43 19.49 -9.39
C VAL A 204 5.48 19.43 -10.90
N LYS A 205 5.24 20.55 -11.60
CA LYS A 205 5.22 20.58 -13.07
C LYS A 205 6.59 20.27 -13.65
N ASN A 206 7.61 21.02 -13.23
CA ASN A 206 9.01 20.78 -13.59
C ASN A 206 9.48 19.38 -13.21
N PHE A 207 9.04 18.85 -12.05
CA PHE A 207 9.36 17.50 -11.62
C PHE A 207 8.79 16.44 -12.58
N LEU A 208 7.52 16.56 -12.99
CA LEU A 208 6.90 15.65 -13.97
C LEU A 208 7.58 15.74 -15.34
N ASP A 209 7.94 16.94 -15.79
CA ASP A 209 8.64 17.13 -17.06
C ASP A 209 10.06 16.55 -17.02
N GLN A 210 10.80 16.73 -15.91
CA GLN A 210 12.19 16.27 -15.74
C GLN A 210 12.34 14.76 -15.47
N ILE A 211 11.34 14.11 -14.86
CA ILE A 211 11.50 12.71 -14.40
C ILE A 211 11.83 11.72 -15.54
N GLY A 212 11.46 12.05 -16.78
CA GLY A 212 11.66 11.18 -17.95
C GLY A 212 12.94 11.42 -18.76
N HIS A 213 13.68 12.52 -18.54
CA HIS A 213 14.81 12.90 -19.40
C HIS A 213 16.14 13.15 -18.67
N LEU A 214 16.16 13.11 -17.34
CA LEU A 214 17.40 13.24 -16.57
C LEU A 214 18.25 11.97 -16.64
N PRO A 215 19.57 12.07 -16.90
CA PRO A 215 20.46 10.91 -16.80
C PRO A 215 20.56 10.41 -15.36
N PHE A 216 20.75 9.10 -15.19
CA PHE A 216 20.73 8.41 -13.90
C PHE A 216 21.69 9.01 -12.85
N SER A 217 22.83 9.55 -13.26
CA SER A 217 23.79 10.23 -12.37
C SER A 217 23.21 11.49 -11.71
N VAL A 218 22.45 12.30 -12.47
CA VAL A 218 21.75 13.48 -11.94
C VAL A 218 20.60 13.05 -11.04
N TRP A 219 19.90 11.98 -11.40
CA TRP A 219 18.85 11.39 -10.56
C TRP A 219 19.42 10.92 -9.21
N MET A 220 20.50 10.13 -9.22
CA MET A 220 21.14 9.67 -7.99
C MET A 220 21.60 10.83 -7.09
N ASN A 221 22.21 11.86 -7.68
CA ASN A 221 22.67 13.05 -6.93
C ASN A 221 21.51 13.86 -6.31
N ARG A 222 20.36 13.99 -7.01
CA ARG A 222 19.22 14.79 -6.55
C ARG A 222 18.28 14.03 -5.61
N PHE A 223 18.04 12.74 -5.85
CA PHE A 223 17.04 11.96 -5.12
C PHE A 223 17.66 10.94 -4.16
N GLY A 224 18.92 10.54 -4.31
CA GLY A 224 19.53 9.45 -3.53
C GLY A 224 19.48 9.64 -2.02
N SER A 225 19.78 10.86 -1.53
CA SER A 225 19.66 11.21 -0.11
C SER A 225 18.21 11.11 0.40
N SER A 226 17.24 11.56 -0.40
CA SER A 226 15.82 11.50 -0.08
C SER A 226 15.29 10.06 -0.06
N VAL A 227 15.77 9.20 -0.96
CA VAL A 227 15.45 7.76 -0.98
C VAL A 227 16.01 7.06 0.27
N LEU A 228 17.25 7.36 0.67
CA LEU A 228 17.84 6.79 1.90
C LEU A 228 17.07 7.21 3.17
N ILE A 229 16.68 8.49 3.27
CA ILE A 229 15.83 8.99 4.36
C ILE A 229 14.47 8.28 4.35
N PHE A 230 13.84 8.14 3.18
CA PHE A 230 12.57 7.45 3.03
C PHE A 230 12.65 5.98 3.49
N MET A 231 13.71 5.25 3.11
CA MET A 231 13.91 3.87 3.57
C MET A 231 14.16 3.77 5.09
N LEU A 232 14.92 4.71 5.68
CA LEU A 232 15.11 4.78 7.13
C LEU A 232 13.79 5.03 7.88
N ILE A 233 12.94 5.93 7.36
CA ILE A 233 11.62 6.21 7.96
C ILE A 233 10.73 4.97 7.85
N ILE A 234 10.60 4.35 6.67
CA ILE A 234 9.80 3.11 6.48
C ILE A 234 10.27 2.03 7.45
N SER A 235 11.58 1.78 7.53
CA SER A 235 12.15 0.76 8.42
C SER A 235 11.81 1.04 9.89
N SER A 236 11.96 2.29 10.34
CA SER A 236 11.68 2.70 11.72
C SER A 236 10.21 2.48 12.11
N PHE A 237 9.26 2.89 11.26
CA PHE A 237 7.84 2.62 11.51
C PHE A 237 7.49 1.13 11.41
N SER A 238 8.15 0.37 10.54
CA SER A 238 7.93 -1.08 10.40
C SER A 238 8.35 -1.84 11.66
N VAL A 239 9.51 -1.50 12.24
CA VAL A 239 9.97 -2.09 13.52
C VAL A 239 9.01 -1.74 14.65
N LEU A 240 8.54 -0.50 14.73
CA LEU A 240 7.58 -0.06 15.74
C LEU A 240 6.22 -0.75 15.59
N HIS A 241 5.76 -0.96 14.36
CA HIS A 241 4.53 -1.72 14.06
C HIS A 241 4.65 -3.20 14.47
N ILE A 242 5.76 -3.86 14.12
CA ILE A 242 6.08 -5.23 14.58
C ILE A 242 6.06 -5.30 16.12
N TRP A 243 6.67 -4.33 16.80
CA TRP A 243 6.72 -4.28 18.26
C TRP A 243 5.33 -4.20 18.91
N ILE A 244 4.45 -3.38 18.34
CA ILE A 244 3.06 -3.24 18.81
C ILE A 244 2.30 -4.55 18.62
N GLU A 245 2.39 -5.18 17.45
CA GLU A 245 1.63 -6.39 17.16
C GLU A 245 2.16 -7.62 17.92
N ASP A 246 3.48 -7.84 17.97
CA ASP A 246 4.05 -9.04 18.58
C ASP A 246 3.98 -9.06 20.11
N PHE A 247 4.10 -7.89 20.77
CA PHE A 247 4.31 -7.82 22.23
C PHE A 247 3.23 -7.01 22.94
N VAL A 248 2.93 -5.80 22.47
CA VAL A 248 1.96 -4.91 23.15
C VAL A 248 0.55 -5.46 23.06
N LEU A 249 0.14 -5.89 21.87
CA LEU A 249 -1.19 -6.45 21.61
C LEU A 249 -1.51 -7.71 22.46
N PRO A 250 -0.64 -8.72 22.63
CA PRO A 250 -0.93 -9.83 23.55
C PRO A 250 -0.94 -9.42 25.03
N VAL A 251 -0.04 -8.54 25.48
CA VAL A 251 -0.08 -8.03 26.88
C VAL A 251 -1.37 -7.26 27.15
N MET A 252 -1.81 -6.45 26.19
CA MET A 252 -3.05 -5.67 26.26
C MET A 252 -4.29 -6.58 26.36
N MET A 253 -4.31 -7.70 25.63
CA MET A 253 -5.35 -8.72 25.77
C MET A 253 -5.29 -9.45 27.13
N ALA A 254 -4.10 -9.86 27.57
CA ALA A 254 -3.94 -10.61 28.82
C ALA A 254 -4.27 -9.78 30.07
N ARG A 255 -3.99 -8.47 30.05
CA ARG A 255 -4.21 -7.55 31.18
C ARG A 255 -5.53 -6.79 31.14
N HIS A 256 -6.36 -6.95 30.10
CA HIS A 256 -7.57 -6.13 29.88
C HIS A 256 -7.32 -4.62 30.05
N SER A 257 -6.23 -4.14 29.45
CA SER A 257 -5.75 -2.76 29.64
C SER A 257 -5.76 -1.98 28.33
N THR A 258 -5.65 -0.64 28.41
CA THR A 258 -5.45 0.20 27.22
C THR A 258 -4.01 0.11 26.70
N PHE A 259 -3.73 0.73 25.56
CA PHE A 259 -2.41 0.66 24.93
C PHE A 259 -1.28 1.17 25.85
N LEU A 260 -1.50 2.28 26.56
CA LEU A 260 -0.42 2.95 27.29
C LEU A 260 0.08 2.14 28.51
N PRO A 261 -0.78 1.55 29.37
CA PRO A 261 -0.33 0.62 30.40
C PRO A 261 0.34 -0.64 29.84
N ALA A 262 -0.19 -1.21 28.74
CA ALA A 262 0.39 -2.38 28.09
C ALA A 262 1.79 -2.08 27.50
N TRP A 263 1.96 -0.91 26.89
CA TRP A 263 3.23 -0.42 26.36
C TRP A 263 4.31 -0.32 27.46
N HIS A 264 3.98 0.28 28.59
CA HIS A 264 4.92 0.39 29.72
C HIS A 264 5.29 -0.98 30.31
N ALA A 265 4.35 -1.91 30.38
CA ALA A 265 4.61 -3.28 30.84
C ALA A 265 5.55 -4.05 29.87
N VAL A 266 5.33 -3.93 28.55
CA VAL A 266 6.26 -4.47 27.55
C VAL A 266 7.63 -3.80 27.64
N LEU A 267 7.68 -2.50 27.91
CA LEU A 267 8.94 -1.76 28.03
C LEU A 267 9.74 -2.15 29.29
N SER A 268 9.09 -2.48 30.42
CA SER A 268 9.80 -3.01 31.61
C SER A 268 10.35 -4.41 31.32
N LEU A 269 9.51 -5.32 30.80
CA LEU A 269 9.92 -6.68 30.38
C LEU A 269 11.10 -6.65 29.39
N TYR A 270 11.10 -5.72 28.43
CA TYR A 270 12.19 -5.51 27.48
C TYR A 270 13.46 -4.98 28.15
N ARG A 271 13.36 -4.04 29.10
CA ARG A 271 14.52 -3.50 29.82
C ARG A 271 15.20 -4.58 30.66
N GLU A 272 14.40 -5.44 31.30
CA GLU A 272 14.88 -6.60 32.07
C GLU A 272 15.49 -7.68 31.17
N ASN A 273 14.87 -7.98 30.02
CA ASN A 273 15.22 -9.12 29.17
C ASN A 273 15.76 -8.72 27.77
N ARG A 274 16.47 -7.60 27.66
CA ARG A 274 16.88 -6.98 26.37
C ARG A 274 17.48 -7.98 25.37
N ARG A 275 18.40 -8.85 25.83
CA ARG A 275 19.07 -9.84 24.96
C ARG A 275 18.09 -10.84 24.33
N VAL A 276 17.08 -11.28 25.09
CA VAL A 276 16.06 -12.25 24.66
C VAL A 276 15.15 -11.66 23.58
N PHE A 277 14.69 -10.42 23.75
CA PHE A 277 13.87 -9.72 22.76
C PHE A 277 14.63 -9.47 21.45
N TRP A 278 15.91 -9.05 21.51
CA TRP A 278 16.72 -8.86 20.31
C TRP A 278 16.99 -10.18 19.58
N PHE A 279 17.23 -11.27 20.30
CA PHE A 279 17.39 -12.59 19.69
C PHE A 279 16.09 -13.08 19.05
N TYR A 280 14.93 -12.90 19.70
CA TYR A 280 13.62 -13.18 19.09
C TYR A 280 13.42 -12.39 17.79
N LEU A 281 13.72 -11.08 17.80
CA LEU A 281 13.57 -10.23 16.61
C LEU A 281 14.48 -10.69 15.47
N PHE A 282 15.73 -11.06 15.76
CA PHE A 282 16.66 -11.62 14.80
C PHE A 282 16.15 -12.94 14.20
N VAL A 283 15.69 -13.88 15.05
CA VAL A 283 15.07 -15.14 14.61
C VAL A 283 13.84 -14.88 13.74
N LYS A 284 12.97 -13.93 14.13
CA LYS A 284 11.77 -13.57 13.34
C LYS A 284 12.15 -12.95 11.99
N ILE A 285 13.20 -12.13 11.91
CA ILE A 285 13.70 -11.57 10.63
C ILE A 285 14.20 -12.68 9.71
N GLY A 286 15.05 -13.59 10.20
CA GLY A 286 15.53 -14.73 9.39
C GLY A 286 14.39 -15.64 8.92
N LEU A 287 13.41 -15.87 9.78
CA LEU A 287 12.21 -16.66 9.50
C LEU A 287 11.29 -15.98 8.46
N ASN A 288 11.18 -14.64 8.52
CA ASN A 288 10.49 -13.82 7.50
C ASN A 288 11.15 -13.94 6.13
N ILE A 289 12.48 -14.01 6.05
CA ILE A 289 13.20 -14.21 4.77
C ILE A 289 12.86 -15.59 4.20
N ILE A 290 12.97 -16.65 5.00
CA ILE A 290 12.64 -18.03 4.58
C ILE A 290 11.18 -18.13 4.13
N THR A 291 10.26 -17.51 4.88
CA THR A 291 8.83 -17.47 4.54
C THR A 291 8.58 -16.68 3.26
N GLY A 292 9.21 -15.52 3.09
CA GLY A 292 9.09 -14.70 1.88
C GLY A 292 9.57 -15.44 0.64
N MET A 293 10.67 -16.19 0.74
CA MET A 293 11.14 -17.05 -0.35
C MET A 293 10.14 -18.17 -0.65
N ALA A 294 9.64 -18.88 0.37
CA ALA A 294 8.67 -19.96 0.19
C ALA A 294 7.35 -19.46 -0.43
N ILE A 295 6.80 -18.35 0.07
CA ILE A 295 5.63 -17.68 -0.52
C ILE A 295 5.94 -17.23 -1.94
N GLY A 296 7.12 -16.67 -2.22
CA GLY A 296 7.53 -16.24 -3.56
C GLY A 296 7.49 -17.36 -4.59
N PHE A 297 8.04 -18.55 -4.27
CA PHE A 297 7.96 -19.72 -5.15
C PHE A 297 6.53 -20.23 -5.35
N ILE A 298 5.72 -20.28 -4.28
CA ILE A 298 4.31 -20.68 -4.37
C ILE A 298 3.51 -19.67 -5.22
N MET A 299 3.76 -18.38 -5.04
CA MET A 299 3.11 -17.30 -5.80
C MET A 299 3.51 -17.28 -7.26
N LEU A 300 4.76 -17.63 -7.60
CA LEU A 300 5.20 -17.79 -8.99
C LEU A 300 4.43 -18.91 -9.69
N ALA A 301 4.32 -20.08 -9.06
CA ALA A 301 3.55 -21.20 -9.60
C ALA A 301 2.05 -20.87 -9.69
N TRP A 302 1.49 -20.24 -8.65
CA TRP A 302 0.10 -19.77 -8.63
C TRP A 302 -0.16 -18.73 -9.74
N PHE A 303 0.74 -17.77 -9.96
CA PHE A 303 0.61 -16.75 -10.98
C PHE A 303 0.58 -17.35 -12.39
N ILE A 304 1.43 -18.35 -12.68
CA ILE A 304 1.40 -19.07 -13.96
C ILE A 304 0.05 -19.76 -14.17
N VAL A 305 -0.48 -20.45 -13.15
CA VAL A 305 -1.80 -21.09 -13.21
C VAL A 305 -2.91 -20.06 -13.42
N VAL A 306 -2.85 -18.90 -12.74
CA VAL A 306 -3.83 -17.81 -12.88
C VAL A 306 -3.77 -17.15 -14.25
N LEU A 307 -2.57 -16.99 -14.83
CA LEU A 307 -2.40 -16.46 -16.19
C LEU A 307 -3.03 -17.40 -17.21
N LEU A 308 -2.74 -18.70 -17.14
CA LEU A 308 -3.34 -19.72 -18.01
C LEU A 308 -4.87 -19.77 -17.84
N LEU A 309 -5.36 -19.76 -16.60
CA LEU A 309 -6.80 -19.77 -16.31
C LEU A 309 -7.48 -18.48 -16.80
N SER A 310 -6.83 -17.32 -16.66
CA SER A 310 -7.34 -16.03 -17.19
C SER A 310 -7.43 -16.07 -18.72
N ALA A 311 -6.43 -16.63 -19.39
CA ALA A 311 -6.43 -16.77 -20.85
C ALA A 311 -7.58 -17.67 -21.34
N VAL A 312 -7.90 -18.74 -20.61
CA VAL A 312 -9.06 -19.60 -20.93
C VAL A 312 -10.39 -18.88 -20.61
N VAL A 313 -10.53 -18.31 -19.41
CA VAL A 313 -11.79 -17.71 -18.93
C VAL A 313 -12.15 -16.42 -19.67
N PHE A 314 -11.20 -15.58 -20.07
CA PHE A 314 -11.49 -14.33 -20.79
C PHE A 314 -11.08 -14.36 -22.26
N GLY A 315 -10.00 -15.05 -22.63
CA GLY A 315 -9.50 -15.09 -24.00
C GLY A 315 -10.40 -15.88 -24.95
N LEU A 316 -10.93 -17.04 -24.54
CA LEU A 316 -11.87 -17.80 -25.39
C LEU A 316 -13.20 -17.03 -25.62
N PRO A 317 -13.88 -16.48 -24.59
CA PRO A 317 -15.07 -15.66 -24.80
C PRO A 317 -14.79 -14.37 -25.56
N TYR A 318 -13.61 -13.74 -25.38
CA TYR A 318 -13.20 -12.59 -26.18
C TYR A 318 -13.12 -12.94 -27.67
N TYR A 319 -12.39 -14.02 -28.01
CA TYR A 319 -12.27 -14.47 -29.38
C TYR A 319 -13.64 -14.78 -30.00
N PHE A 320 -14.49 -15.55 -29.31
CA PHE A 320 -15.79 -15.93 -29.84
C PHE A 320 -16.80 -14.76 -29.93
N LEU A 321 -16.95 -13.96 -28.87
CA LEU A 321 -17.96 -12.89 -28.80
C LEU A 321 -17.51 -11.62 -29.54
N ALA A 322 -16.28 -11.16 -29.32
CA ALA A 322 -15.81 -9.88 -29.86
C ALA A 322 -15.19 -10.02 -31.26
N VAL A 323 -14.49 -11.13 -31.56
CA VAL A 323 -13.85 -11.31 -32.88
C VAL A 323 -14.76 -12.04 -33.85
N THR A 324 -15.28 -13.23 -33.51
CA THR A 324 -16.14 -14.02 -34.42
C THR A 324 -17.52 -13.39 -34.59
N LEU A 325 -18.20 -13.07 -33.48
CA LEU A 325 -19.58 -12.54 -33.50
C LEU A 325 -19.67 -11.01 -33.53
N LYS A 326 -18.56 -10.28 -33.31
CA LYS A 326 -18.49 -8.81 -33.30
C LYS A 326 -19.44 -8.10 -32.33
N VAL A 327 -19.86 -8.79 -31.25
CA VAL A 327 -20.80 -8.29 -30.24
C VAL A 327 -20.06 -7.82 -28.97
N ASN A 328 -19.26 -6.76 -29.11
CA ASN A 328 -18.37 -6.26 -28.05
C ASN A 328 -19.10 -5.96 -26.71
N TRP A 329 -20.35 -5.50 -26.76
CA TRP A 329 -21.13 -5.20 -25.54
C TRP A 329 -21.47 -6.46 -24.73
N LEU A 330 -21.69 -7.60 -25.39
CA LEU A 330 -21.91 -8.89 -24.71
C LEU A 330 -20.63 -9.39 -24.05
N PHE A 331 -19.47 -9.19 -24.68
CA PHE A 331 -18.19 -9.50 -24.04
C PHE A 331 -17.96 -8.62 -22.79
N ILE A 332 -18.26 -7.32 -22.84
CA ILE A 332 -18.15 -6.43 -21.67
C ILE A 332 -19.09 -6.88 -20.55
N ALA A 333 -20.35 -7.22 -20.86
CA ALA A 333 -21.30 -7.74 -19.88
C ALA A 333 -20.82 -9.06 -19.25
N TYR A 334 -20.33 -10.00 -20.06
CA TYR A 334 -19.70 -11.24 -19.59
C TYR A 334 -18.49 -10.97 -18.68
N ALA A 335 -17.59 -10.09 -19.11
CA ALA A 335 -16.36 -9.77 -18.38
C ALA A 335 -16.65 -9.12 -17.02
N ILE A 336 -17.71 -8.33 -16.88
CA ILE A 336 -18.16 -7.80 -15.59
C ILE A 336 -18.77 -8.92 -14.73
N ALA A 337 -19.70 -9.71 -15.31
CA ALA A 337 -20.43 -10.75 -14.58
C ALA A 337 -19.53 -11.88 -14.06
N VAL A 338 -18.52 -12.28 -14.84
CA VAL A 338 -17.55 -13.33 -14.48
C VAL A 338 -16.29 -12.76 -13.84
N GLY A 339 -15.88 -11.54 -14.19
CA GLY A 339 -14.68 -10.89 -13.65
C GLY A 339 -14.75 -10.62 -12.15
N ILE A 340 -15.91 -10.20 -11.63
CA ILE A 340 -16.09 -9.97 -10.19
C ILE A 340 -15.91 -11.27 -9.38
N PRO A 341 -16.65 -12.37 -9.62
CA PRO A 341 -16.45 -13.62 -8.89
C PRO A 341 -15.07 -14.24 -9.14
N TYR A 342 -14.50 -14.11 -10.35
CA TYR A 342 -13.14 -14.54 -10.64
C TYR A 342 -12.11 -13.79 -9.77
N PHE A 343 -12.19 -12.46 -9.70
CA PHE A 343 -11.32 -11.65 -8.86
C PHE A 343 -11.48 -11.97 -7.36
N ILE A 344 -12.70 -12.22 -6.88
CA ILE A 344 -12.95 -12.65 -5.50
C ILE A 344 -12.30 -14.01 -5.22
N LEU A 345 -12.38 -14.98 -6.15
CA LEU A 345 -11.70 -16.27 -6.05
C LEU A 345 -10.17 -16.13 -6.06
N LEU A 346 -9.62 -15.28 -6.93
CA LEU A 346 -8.19 -14.98 -6.94
C LEU A 346 -7.74 -14.39 -5.60
N MET A 347 -8.38 -13.32 -5.14
CA MET A 347 -8.09 -12.69 -3.84
C MET A 347 -8.17 -13.72 -2.70
N ALA A 348 -9.25 -14.51 -2.64
CA ALA A 348 -9.40 -15.56 -1.64
C ALA A 348 -8.24 -16.57 -1.68
N SER A 349 -7.81 -17.00 -2.87
CA SER A 349 -6.68 -17.94 -3.01
C SER A 349 -5.32 -17.34 -2.60
N VAL A 350 -5.06 -16.06 -2.87
CA VAL A 350 -3.85 -15.37 -2.36
C VAL A 350 -3.87 -15.31 -0.83
N LEU A 351 -5.00 -14.91 -0.24
CA LEU A 351 -5.17 -14.86 1.22
C LEU A 351 -5.03 -16.26 1.85
N SER A 352 -5.47 -17.30 1.14
CA SER A 352 -5.35 -18.70 1.55
C SER A 352 -3.90 -19.16 1.68
N ILE A 353 -3.03 -18.74 0.76
CA ILE A 353 -1.59 -19.07 0.80
C ILE A 353 -0.89 -18.39 1.99
N HIS A 354 -1.29 -17.15 2.32
CA HIS A 354 -0.71 -16.40 3.45
C HIS A 354 -1.20 -16.87 4.83
N LEU A 355 -2.40 -17.45 4.92
CA LEU A 355 -3.06 -17.77 6.20
C LEU A 355 -2.23 -18.66 7.15
N PRO A 356 -1.56 -19.75 6.72
CA PRO A 356 -0.73 -20.56 7.61
C PRO A 356 0.46 -19.79 8.20
N PHE A 357 1.06 -18.89 7.42
CA PHE A 357 2.20 -18.10 7.86
C PHE A 357 1.79 -17.03 8.88
N GLY A 358 0.72 -16.28 8.62
CA GLY A 358 0.18 -15.30 9.57
C GLY A 358 -0.22 -15.94 10.91
N MET A 359 -0.81 -17.14 10.87
CA MET A 359 -1.11 -17.96 12.05
C MET A 359 0.17 -18.36 12.81
N PHE A 360 1.19 -18.81 12.09
CA PHE A 360 2.44 -19.29 12.66
C PHE A 360 3.22 -18.19 13.39
N TYR A 361 3.41 -17.02 12.79
CA TYR A 361 4.04 -15.87 13.48
C TYR A 361 3.24 -15.43 14.71
N ARG A 362 1.91 -15.47 14.62
CA ARG A 362 1.04 -15.14 15.74
C ARG A 362 1.14 -16.15 16.89
N CYS A 363 1.24 -17.45 16.59
CA CYS A 363 1.52 -18.47 17.59
C CYS A 363 2.92 -18.30 18.21
N LEU A 364 3.92 -17.94 17.40
CA LEU A 364 5.30 -17.72 17.84
C LEU A 364 5.42 -16.55 18.84
N SER A 365 4.78 -15.42 18.54
CA SER A 365 4.65 -14.28 19.46
C SER A 365 3.98 -14.68 20.78
N LEU A 366 2.87 -15.42 20.72
CA LEU A 366 2.12 -15.84 21.91
C LEU A 366 2.89 -16.83 22.78
N TYR A 367 3.55 -17.84 22.20
CA TYR A 367 4.39 -18.78 22.95
C TYR A 367 5.62 -18.09 23.55
N PHE A 368 6.23 -17.15 22.84
CA PHE A 368 7.34 -16.34 23.36
C PHE A 368 6.93 -15.54 24.60
N MET A 369 5.81 -14.80 24.52
CA MET A 369 5.30 -14.01 25.64
C MET A 369 4.99 -14.87 26.88
N GLY A 370 4.31 -16.01 26.70
CA GLY A 370 4.04 -16.96 27.80
C GLY A 370 5.28 -17.68 28.34
N THR A 371 6.40 -17.71 27.60
CA THR A 371 7.67 -18.29 28.07
C THR A 371 8.46 -17.31 28.93
N ILE A 372 8.38 -16.00 28.65
CA ILE A 372 9.01 -14.97 29.48
C ILE A 372 8.25 -14.81 30.80
N GLU A 373 6.92 -14.79 30.74
CA GLU A 373 6.07 -14.46 31.88
C GLU A 373 4.76 -15.28 31.81
N PRO A 374 4.51 -16.18 32.77
CA PRO A 374 3.33 -17.05 32.76
C PRO A 374 2.00 -16.30 32.71
N GLN A 375 1.93 -15.08 33.25
CA GLN A 375 0.71 -14.25 33.26
C GLN A 375 0.25 -13.82 31.84
N TYR A 376 1.12 -13.91 30.83
CA TYR A 376 0.79 -13.60 29.43
C TYR A 376 0.56 -14.86 28.57
N GLN A 377 0.44 -16.03 29.21
CA GLN A 377 0.16 -17.28 28.51
C GLN A 377 -1.31 -17.35 28.05
N LEU A 378 -1.61 -16.70 26.93
CA LEU A 378 -2.92 -16.73 26.27
C LEU A 378 -3.20 -18.07 25.54
N LEU A 379 -2.17 -18.90 25.34
CA LEU A 379 -2.30 -20.21 24.70
C LEU A 379 -2.50 -21.30 25.77
N GLU A 380 -3.68 -21.90 25.74
CA GLU A 380 -3.99 -23.13 26.47
C GLU A 380 -2.95 -24.21 26.14
N ILE A 381 -2.37 -24.82 27.18
CA ILE A 381 -1.34 -25.86 27.07
C ILE A 381 -1.93 -27.02 26.27
N MET A 382 -1.27 -27.42 25.18
CA MET A 382 -1.70 -28.63 24.46
C MET A 382 -1.45 -29.86 25.34
N PRO A 383 -2.39 -30.82 25.43
CA PRO A 383 -2.16 -32.09 26.10
C PRO A 383 -0.90 -32.79 25.57
N GLU A 384 -0.22 -33.56 26.44
CA GLU A 384 1.05 -34.22 26.09
C GLU A 384 0.92 -35.17 24.89
N GLU A 385 -0.27 -35.74 24.66
CA GLU A 385 -0.63 -36.60 23.50
C GLU A 385 -0.41 -35.97 22.12
N PHE A 386 -0.17 -34.65 22.03
CA PHE A 386 0.18 -33.95 20.78
C PHE A 386 1.68 -33.61 20.66
N TYR A 387 2.52 -34.04 21.61
CA TYR A 387 3.97 -33.81 21.58
C TYR A 387 4.75 -34.90 20.83
N ASP A 388 4.19 -36.10 20.71
CA ASP A 388 4.66 -37.15 19.81
C ASP A 388 4.38 -36.83 18.31
#